data_AF-A0A963RU85-F1
#
_entry.id   AF-A0A963RU85-F1
#
_cell.length_a   1.000
_cell.length_b   1.000
_cell.length_c   1.000
_cell.angle_alpha   90.00
_cell.angle_beta   90.00
_cell.angle_gamma   90.00
#
_symmetry.space_group_name_H-M   'P 1'
#
loop_
_entity.id
_entity.type
_entity.pdbx_description
1 polymer ?
#
loop_
_entity_poly.entity_id
_entity_poly.type
_entity_poly.pdbx_seq_one_letter_code
_entity_poly.pdbx_strand_id
1 'polypeptide(L)'
;LIAVLALATGTAVAQTGLIGFVGLVAPHLVRGLARSTHGPLLVLSALAGGLLLMVADIAARVLIAPQELPVGVLTAVLGGVYLLWLMKKK
;
A
#
# COMPACT_ATOMS: atom_id res chain seq x y z
N LEU A 1 2.56 -18.36 -11.68
CA LEU A 1 2.78 -17.17 -10.83
C LEU A 1 2.25 -15.88 -11.45
N ILE A 2 2.69 -15.50 -12.65
CA ILE A 2 2.22 -14.25 -13.31
C ILE A 2 0.69 -14.21 -13.46
N ALA A 3 0.08 -15.30 -13.94
CA ALA A 3 -1.39 -15.35 -14.09
C ALA A 3 -2.14 -15.16 -12.75
N VAL A 4 -1.64 -15.77 -11.67
CA VAL A 4 -2.23 -15.63 -10.32
C VAL A 4 -2.09 -14.20 -9.82
N LEU A 5 -0.91 -13.59 -9.99
CA LEU A 5 -0.67 -12.19 -9.62
C LEU A 5 -1.56 -11.24 -10.42
N ALA A 6 -1.65 -11.44 -11.74
CA ALA A 6 -2.46 -10.61 -12.63
C ALA A 6 -3.96 -10.72 -12.33
N LEU A 7 -4.45 -11.93 -12.04
CA LEU A 7 -5.84 -12.12 -11.62
C LEU A 7 -6.10 -11.46 -10.26
N ALA A 8 -5.22 -11.66 -9.28
CA ALA A 8 -5.39 -11.10 -7.95
C ALA A 8 -5.32 -9.56 -7.95
N THR A 9 -4.39 -8.96 -8.69
CA THR A 9 -4.30 -7.50 -8.82
C THR A 9 -5.44 -6.95 -9.67
N GLY A 10 -5.81 -7.64 -10.76
CA GLY A 10 -6.89 -7.24 -11.65
C GLY A 10 -8.24 -7.20 -10.95
N THR A 11 -8.58 -8.23 -10.15
CA THR A 11 -9.85 -8.24 -9.39
C THR A 11 -9.88 -7.18 -8.31
N ALA A 12 -8.77 -6.96 -7.60
CA ALA A 12 -8.66 -5.89 -6.61
C ALA A 12 -8.88 -4.51 -7.24
N VAL A 13 -8.18 -4.20 -8.33
CA VAL A 13 -8.30 -2.92 -9.04
C VAL A 13 -9.70 -2.75 -9.65
N ALA A 14 -10.33 -3.81 -10.14
CA ALA A 14 -11.69 -3.75 -10.66
C ALA A 14 -12.73 -3.35 -9.58
N GLN A 15 -12.52 -3.73 -8.32
CA GLN A 15 -13.42 -3.35 -7.22
C GLN A 15 -13.09 -1.98 -6.62
N THR A 16 -11.82 -1.66 -6.42
CA THR A 16 -11.40 -0.48 -5.65
C THR A 16 -10.92 0.69 -6.52
N GLY A 17 -10.79 0.49 -7.82
CA GLY A 17 -10.10 1.41 -8.72
C GLY A 17 -8.58 1.36 -8.55
N LEU A 18 -7.90 2.30 -9.21
CA LEU A 18 -6.45 2.41 -9.26
C LEU A 18 -5.89 2.90 -7.90
N ILE A 19 -5.18 2.01 -7.19
CA ILE A 19 -4.49 2.31 -5.94
C ILE A 19 -2.98 2.17 -6.16
N GLY A 20 -2.25 3.26 -5.95
CA GLY A 20 -0.79 3.30 -6.10
C GLY A 20 -0.04 3.14 -4.78
N PHE A 21 1.26 2.84 -4.90
CA PHE A 21 2.30 2.87 -3.85
C PHE A 21 2.20 1.86 -2.70
N VAL A 22 1.02 1.32 -2.35
CA VAL A 22 0.88 0.33 -1.26
C VAL A 22 1.78 -0.89 -1.49
N GLY A 23 1.79 -1.42 -2.71
CA GLY A 23 2.62 -2.57 -3.09
C GLY A 23 4.13 -2.30 -3.08
N LEU A 24 4.56 -1.04 -3.07
CA LEU A 24 5.96 -0.66 -2.91
C LEU A 24 6.29 -0.41 -1.44
N VAL A 25 5.46 0.36 -0.73
CA VAL A 25 5.71 0.78 0.66
C VAL A 25 5.67 -0.40 1.62
N ALA A 26 4.66 -1.28 1.51
CA ALA A 26 4.44 -2.39 2.44
C ALA A 26 5.64 -3.38 2.52
N PRO A 27 6.17 -3.92 1.41
CA PRO A 27 7.32 -4.82 1.48
C PRO A 27 8.61 -4.11 1.94
N HIS A 28 8.75 -2.81 1.69
CA HIS A 28 9.91 -2.05 2.17
C HIS A 28 9.85 -1.78 3.68
N LEU A 29 8.66 -1.48 4.23
CA LEU A 29 8.44 -1.40 5.68
C LEU A 29 8.80 -2.73 6.34
N VAL A 30 8.23 -3.83 5.85
CA VAL A 30 8.48 -5.17 6.42
C VAL A 30 9.94 -5.58 6.32
N ARG A 31 10.62 -5.27 5.21
CA ARG A 31 12.07 -5.52 5.06
C ARG A 31 12.92 -4.72 6.04
N GLY A 32 12.50 -3.51 6.41
CA GLY A 32 13.17 -2.69 7.40
C GLY A 32 13.01 -3.23 8.84
N LEU A 33 11.86 -3.84 9.14
CA LEU A 33 11.54 -4.35 10.48
C LEU A 33 11.98 -5.81 10.69
N ALA A 34 11.90 -6.65 9.66
CA ALA A 34 12.16 -8.09 9.76
C ALA A 34 13.09 -8.57 8.64
N ARG A 35 14.23 -9.16 9.00
CA ARG A 35 15.02 -10.00 8.09
C ARG A 35 14.39 -11.38 7.98
N SER A 36 13.32 -11.49 7.21
CA SER A 36 12.60 -12.74 7.01
C SER A 36 12.90 -13.38 5.65
N THR A 37 12.83 -14.72 5.60
CA THR A 37 12.72 -15.53 4.37
C THR A 37 11.48 -15.13 3.56
N HIS A 38 11.40 -15.53 2.28
CA HIS A 38 10.37 -15.08 1.33
C HIS A 38 8.92 -15.38 1.75
N GLY A 39 8.67 -16.50 2.42
CA GLY A 39 7.32 -16.90 2.86
C GLY A 39 6.69 -15.96 3.89
N PRO A 40 7.29 -15.76 5.08
CA PRO A 40 6.75 -14.84 6.07
C PRO A 40 6.80 -13.38 5.62
N LEU A 41 7.75 -13.01 4.74
CA LEU A 41 7.81 -11.67 4.15
C LEU A 41 6.57 -11.37 3.30
N LEU A 42 6.07 -12.34 2.52
CA LEU A 42 4.84 -12.18 1.75
C LEU A 42 3.62 -11.92 2.65
N VAL A 43 3.44 -12.73 3.70
CA VAL A 43 2.29 -12.59 4.62
C VAL A 43 2.36 -11.28 5.39
N LEU A 44 3.52 -10.94 5.95
CA LEU A 44 3.70 -9.68 6.67
C LEU A 44 3.51 -8.48 5.76
N SER A 45 3.98 -8.54 4.50
CA SER A 45 3.79 -7.44 3.53
C SER A 45 2.33 -7.28 3.13
N ALA A 46 1.59 -8.39 2.99
CA ALA A 46 0.14 -8.34 2.72
C ALA A 46 -0.61 -7.70 3.89
N LEU A 47 -0.31 -8.09 5.14
CA LEU A 47 -0.91 -7.51 6.34
C LEU A 47 -0.57 -6.02 6.50
N ALA A 48 0.72 -5.66 6.33
CA ALA A 48 1.16 -4.27 6.41
C ALA A 48 0.51 -3.39 5.34
N GLY A 49 0.38 -3.91 4.11
CA GLY A 49 -0.29 -3.20 3.01
C GLY A 49 -1.79 -3.02 3.26
N GLY A 50 -2.47 -4.06 3.74
CA GLY A 50 -3.89 -3.98 4.10
C GLY A 50 -4.16 -2.99 5.23
N LEU A 51 -3.33 -2.99 6.28
CA LEU A 51 -3.43 -2.03 7.37
C LEU A 51 -3.19 -0.59 6.89
N LEU A 52 -2.18 -0.37 6.05
CA LEU A 52 -1.88 0.94 5.50
C LEU A 52 -3.03 1.47 4.63
N LEU A 53 -3.64 0.60 3.81
CA LEU A 53 -4.77 0.97 2.98
C LEU A 53 -6.02 1.27 3.81
N MET A 54 -6.31 0.48 4.85
CA MET A 54 -7.43 0.72 5.75
C MET A 54 -7.30 2.08 6.46
N VAL A 55 -6.11 2.40 6.98
CA VAL A 55 -5.85 3.70 7.62
C VAL A 55 -5.98 4.84 6.61
N ALA A 56 -5.49 4.65 5.37
CA ALA A 56 -5.64 5.64 4.31
C ALA A 56 -7.10 5.87 3.91
N ASP A 57 -7.92 4.82 3.83
CA ASP A 57 -9.35 4.93 3.52
C ASP A 57 -10.10 5.68 4.62
N ILE A 58 -9.84 5.36 5.89
CA ILE A 58 -10.43 6.08 7.03
C ILE A 58 -10.00 7.55 7.01
N ALA A 59 -8.72 7.83 6.78
CA ALA A 59 -8.21 9.20 6.72
C ALA A 59 -8.83 9.99 5.56
N ALA A 60 -8.98 9.37 4.37
CA ALA A 60 -9.60 10.00 3.22
C ALA A 60 -11.06 10.38 3.49
N ARG A 61 -11.82 9.52 4.19
CA ARG A 61 -13.22 9.79 4.58
C ARG A 61 -13.35 10.89 5.65
N VAL A 62 -12.41 10.96 6.58
CA VAL A 62 -12.47 11.92 7.71
C VAL A 62 -11.99 13.32 7.30
N LEU A 63 -10.96 13.44 6.46
CA LEU A 63 -10.34 14.74 6.16
C LEU A 63 -11.22 15.65 5.28
N ILE A 64 -12.01 15.10 4.36
CA ILE A 64 -12.73 15.89 3.34
C ILE A 64 -14.22 15.53 3.28
N ALA A 65 -14.89 15.32 4.42
CA ALA A 65 -16.36 15.30 4.39
C ALA A 65 -16.90 16.66 3.89
N PRO A 66 -17.79 16.76 2.86
CA PRO A 66 -18.61 15.72 2.20
C PRO A 66 -18.12 15.24 0.81
N GLN A 67 -16.92 15.60 0.35
CA GLN A 67 -16.38 15.17 -0.95
C GLN A 67 -15.51 13.92 -0.81
N GLU A 68 -15.78 12.90 -1.63
CA GLU A 68 -14.99 11.68 -1.62
C GLU A 68 -13.63 11.91 -2.31
N LEU A 69 -12.57 12.01 -1.52
CA LEU A 69 -11.21 11.95 -2.04
C LEU A 69 -10.91 10.55 -2.57
N PRO A 70 -10.34 10.41 -3.79
CA PRO A 70 -9.84 9.13 -4.24
C PRO A 70 -8.71 8.66 -3.32
N VAL A 71 -8.93 7.54 -2.63
CA VAL A 71 -7.96 6.95 -1.68
C VAL A 71 -6.60 6.73 -2.33
N GLY A 72 -6.58 6.43 -3.63
CA GLY A 72 -5.35 6.27 -4.43
C GLY A 72 -4.46 7.52 -4.49
N VAL A 73 -5.03 8.73 -4.45
CA VAL A 73 -4.25 9.98 -4.40
C VAL A 73 -3.60 10.12 -3.03
N LEU A 74 -4.35 9.83 -1.97
CA LEU A 74 -3.85 9.89 -0.60
C LEU A 74 -2.71 8.87 -0.37
N THR A 75 -2.89 7.63 -0.85
CA THR A 75 -1.85 6.60 -0.75
C THR A 75 -0.62 6.92 -1.61
N ALA A 76 -0.79 7.55 -2.78
CA ALA A 76 0.32 7.96 -3.62
C ALA A 76 1.16 9.08 -2.96
N VAL A 77 0.52 10.08 -2.37
CA VAL A 77 1.21 11.15 -1.64
C VAL A 77 1.95 10.59 -0.43
N LEU A 78 1.26 9.81 0.42
CA LEU A 78 1.87 9.18 1.60
C LEU A 78 3.04 8.26 1.22
N GLY A 79 2.84 7.42 0.20
CA GLY A 79 3.87 6.49 -0.25
C GLY A 79 5.06 7.18 -0.92
N GLY A 80 4.80 8.25 -1.68
CA GLY A 80 5.85 9.09 -2.27
C GLY A 80 6.70 9.78 -1.20
N VAL A 81 6.06 10.41 -0.21
CA VAL A 81 6.75 11.03 0.93
C VAL A 81 7.58 10.00 1.71
N TYR A 82 7.01 8.81 1.95
CA TYR A 82 7.72 7.72 2.62
C TYR A 82 8.97 7.27 1.85
N LEU A 83 8.87 7.10 0.53
CA LEU A 83 10.01 6.72 -0.31
C LEU A 83 11.09 7.80 -0.34
N LEU A 84 10.71 9.07 -0.47
CA LEU A 84 11.65 10.20 -0.41
C LEU A 84 12.39 10.26 0.94
N TRP A 85 11.68 10.05 2.05
CA TRP A 85 12.29 9.98 3.36
C TRP A 85 13.26 8.81 3.49
N LEU A 86 12.91 7.64 2.96
CA LEU A 86 13.78 6.47 2.96
C LEU A 86 15.06 6.72 2.14
N MET A 87 14.94 7.40 1.00
CA MET A 87 16.08 7.79 0.16
C MET A 87 17.01 8.78 0.87
N LYS A 88 16.46 9.70 1.67
CA LYS A 88 17.27 10.68 2.42
C LYS A 88 17.94 10.07 3.66
N LYS A 89 17.40 8.98 4.19
CA LYS A 89 17.92 8.29 5.39
C LYS A 89 19.05 7.30 5.07
N LYS A 90 19.16 6.86 3.81
CA LYS A 90 20.32 6.13 3.29
C LYS A 90 21.35 7.11 2.74
#